data_AF-A0A9D5YI89-F1
#
_entry.id   AF-A0A9D5YI89-F1
#
_cell.length_a   1.000
_cell.length_b   1.000
_cell.length_c   1.000
_cell.angle_alpha   90.00
_cell.angle_beta   90.00
_cell.angle_gamma   90.00
#
_symmetry.space_group_name_H-M   'P 1'
#
loop_
_entity.id
_entity.type
_entity.pdbx_description
1 polymer ?
#
loop_
_entity_poly.entity_id
_entity_poly.type
_entity_poly.pdbx_seq_one_letter_code
_entity_poly.pdbx_strand_id
1 'polypeptide(L)'
;MKLNLSQIRTITTGAVRIEEIDSHIHFYRFTKQQEELYKNRSDDFYLKTFSTSGIQIRFSTNSKTLFLRTEITRGSSRTYFAFDIFVNGLKVDTLDNFSDMDIPQCYPPLKFPQGEFSKKFNLGEGDKEVCIYFPWSVCAVVKELVLDDDSFIVPRKSAKKMLCFGDSITQGYDALSPSNKYISRLANMLDAEEHNKAIGGEIFFPELPAVKEEFVPDYITVAYGTNDWSKCTAEEFAYNCKEFFYNLHNSYPSSKIFVITPIWRKDKNESRVFGKFEDVAGMIQQQVAKYGHISLIQGFEFVPQDENLYADLKLHPNDSGFDFYFEHLSQCVKQMLQSE
;
A
#
# COMPACT_ATOMS: atom_id res chain seq x y z
N MET A 1 1.08 12.27 27.97
CA MET A 1 2.40 12.41 27.32
C MET A 1 2.27 12.59 25.79
N LYS A 2 2.62 13.77 25.24
CA LYS A 2 2.74 14.00 23.78
C LYS A 2 4.06 13.40 23.27
N LEU A 3 3.99 12.60 22.20
CA LEU A 3 5.17 11.96 21.62
C LEU A 3 5.96 12.94 20.76
N ASN A 4 7.29 12.90 20.89
CA ASN A 4 8.19 13.69 20.04
C ASN A 4 8.64 12.91 18.79
N LEU A 5 9.29 13.61 17.86
CA LEU A 5 9.79 13.03 16.60
C LEU A 5 10.69 11.80 16.82
N SER A 6 11.58 11.83 17.82
CA SER A 6 12.49 10.71 18.08
C SER A 6 11.73 9.46 18.51
N GLN A 7 10.69 9.60 19.36
CA GLN A 7 9.84 8.49 19.76
C GLN A 7 9.01 7.97 18.59
N ILE A 8 8.44 8.87 17.76
CA ILE A 8 7.64 8.47 16.60
C ILE A 8 8.50 7.72 15.57
N ARG A 9 9.73 8.17 15.32
CA ARG A 9 10.67 7.47 14.42
C ARG A 9 10.96 6.04 14.84
N THR A 10 11.05 5.74 16.14
CA THR A 10 11.41 4.38 16.59
C THR A 10 10.26 3.38 16.44
N ILE A 11 9.02 3.87 16.50
CA ILE A 11 7.79 3.05 16.45
C ILE A 11 7.12 3.04 15.07
N THR A 12 7.64 3.80 14.10
CA THR A 12 7.07 3.86 12.75
C THR A 12 7.70 2.80 11.85
N THR A 13 6.88 2.15 11.03
CA THR A 13 7.30 1.23 9.96
C THR A 13 6.74 1.69 8.60
N GLY A 14 7.34 1.23 7.50
CA GLY A 14 6.90 1.52 6.13
C GLY A 14 7.31 2.88 5.55
N ALA A 15 7.63 3.86 6.40
CA ALA A 15 8.23 5.13 5.97
C ALA A 15 9.74 4.97 5.73
N VAL A 16 10.25 5.57 4.65
CA VAL A 16 11.70 5.66 4.37
C VAL A 16 12.32 6.96 4.87
N ARG A 17 11.48 7.99 5.09
CA ARG A 17 11.86 9.24 5.76
C ARG A 17 10.73 9.72 6.65
N ILE A 18 11.11 10.32 7.77
CA ILE A 18 10.19 10.96 8.72
C ILE A 18 10.82 12.29 9.12
N GLU A 19 10.16 13.39 8.81
CA GLU A 19 10.67 14.75 8.98
C GLU A 19 9.71 15.57 9.83
N GLU A 20 10.24 16.51 10.61
CA GLU A 20 9.44 17.49 11.35
C GLU A 20 9.55 18.84 10.65
N ILE A 21 8.41 19.38 10.22
CA ILE A 21 8.27 20.65 9.52
C ILE A 21 7.18 21.43 10.24
N ASP A 22 7.49 22.67 10.67
CA ASP A 22 6.55 23.53 11.40
C ASP A 22 5.88 22.84 12.61
N SER A 23 6.65 22.02 13.36
CA SER A 23 6.19 21.21 14.51
C SER A 23 5.20 20.09 14.17
N HIS A 24 5.07 19.74 12.88
CA HIS A 24 4.26 18.64 12.40
C HIS A 24 5.13 17.53 11.80
N ILE A 25 4.71 16.28 11.94
CA ILE A 25 5.50 15.13 11.52
C ILE A 25 4.97 14.58 10.20
N HIS A 26 5.84 14.62 9.21
CA HIS A 26 5.61 14.15 7.84
C HIS A 26 6.26 12.79 7.63
N PHE A 27 5.56 11.92 6.89
CA PHE A 27 5.99 10.56 6.60
C PHE A 27 6.08 10.38 5.09
N TYR A 28 7.17 9.78 4.62
CA TYR A 28 7.41 9.62 3.19
C TYR A 28 7.62 8.16 2.83
N ARG A 29 6.87 7.70 1.83
CA ARG A 29 7.06 6.37 1.23
C ARG A 29 8.28 6.32 0.32
N PHE A 30 8.70 7.46 -0.24
CA PHE A 30 9.76 7.55 -1.25
C PHE A 30 10.98 8.33 -0.74
N THR A 31 12.17 7.92 -1.19
CA THR A 31 13.39 8.70 -0.98
C THR A 31 13.32 9.97 -1.84
N LYS A 32 14.11 11.00 -1.51
CA LYS A 32 14.16 12.24 -2.31
C LYS A 32 14.55 11.96 -3.77
N GLN A 33 15.43 10.99 -4.00
CA GLN A 33 15.82 10.57 -5.35
C GLN A 33 14.66 9.92 -6.10
N GLN A 34 13.89 9.05 -5.45
CA GLN A 34 12.70 8.44 -6.06
C GLN A 34 11.60 9.49 -6.34
N GLU A 35 11.39 10.45 -5.43
CA GLU A 35 10.46 11.56 -5.64
C GLU A 35 10.84 12.43 -6.86
N GLU A 36 12.14 12.68 -7.05
CA GLU A 36 12.63 13.42 -8.20
C GLU A 36 12.38 12.69 -9.53
N LEU A 37 12.44 11.35 -9.56
CA LEU A 37 12.02 10.58 -10.74
C LEU A 37 10.55 10.86 -11.10
N TYR A 38 9.66 10.93 -10.11
CA TYR A 38 8.25 11.20 -10.33
C TYR A 38 7.96 12.64 -10.71
N LYS A 39 8.68 13.59 -10.10
CA LYS A 39 8.59 15.02 -10.42
C LYS A 39 8.89 15.29 -11.90
N ASN A 40 9.88 14.60 -12.45
CA ASN A 40 10.23 14.70 -13.87
C ASN A 40 9.28 13.92 -14.80
N ARG A 41 8.42 13.05 -14.25
CA ARG A 41 7.51 12.18 -15.01
C ARG A 41 6.10 12.75 -15.11
N SER A 42 5.51 13.21 -14.00
CA SER A 42 4.14 13.72 -13.95
C SER A 42 3.84 14.39 -12.62
N ASP A 43 3.25 15.59 -12.65
CA ASP A 43 2.77 16.28 -11.45
C ASP A 43 1.77 15.43 -10.64
N ASP A 44 0.92 14.64 -11.31
CA ASP A 44 -0.05 13.77 -10.65
C ASP A 44 0.62 12.57 -9.96
N PHE A 45 1.63 11.96 -10.58
CA PHE A 45 2.39 10.89 -9.93
C PHE A 45 3.27 11.43 -8.80
N TYR A 46 3.90 12.59 -8.99
CA TYR A 46 4.65 13.27 -7.94
C TYR A 46 3.76 13.58 -6.73
N LEU A 47 2.55 14.12 -6.94
CA LEU A 47 1.60 14.36 -5.86
C LEU A 47 1.29 13.07 -5.06
N LYS A 48 1.20 11.93 -5.73
CA LYS A 48 0.87 10.64 -5.11
C LYS A 48 2.02 10.04 -4.29
N THR A 49 3.26 10.54 -4.43
CA THR A 49 4.38 10.10 -3.56
C THR A 49 4.16 10.51 -2.10
N PHE A 50 3.39 11.58 -1.87
CA PHE A 50 3.07 12.10 -0.54
C PHE A 50 1.92 11.36 0.17
N SER A 51 1.25 10.40 -0.49
CA SER A 51 0.27 9.57 0.21
C SER A 51 0.94 8.67 1.24
N THR A 52 0.25 8.37 2.32
CA THR A 52 0.83 7.62 3.47
C THR A 52 0.53 6.12 3.46
N SER A 53 0.27 5.53 2.29
CA SER A 53 -0.07 4.12 2.16
C SER A 53 1.03 3.19 2.72
N GLY A 54 0.63 2.22 3.55
CA GLY A 54 1.55 1.22 4.12
C GLY A 54 2.36 1.71 5.31
N ILE A 55 2.27 3.00 5.67
CA ILE A 55 2.87 3.52 6.90
C ILE A 55 2.05 3.03 8.10
N GLN A 56 2.76 2.60 9.14
CA GLN A 56 2.16 2.21 10.40
C GLN A 56 2.94 2.80 11.58
N ILE A 57 2.24 3.04 12.68
CA ILE A 57 2.85 3.25 14.00
C ILE A 57 2.53 2.04 14.86
N ARG A 58 3.54 1.32 15.34
CA ARG A 58 3.40 0.04 16.06
C ARG A 58 4.29 -0.02 17.30
N PHE A 59 3.68 -0.19 18.48
CA PHE A 59 4.39 -0.18 19.76
C PHE A 59 3.60 -0.88 20.87
N SER A 60 4.29 -1.29 21.93
CA SER A 60 3.67 -1.67 23.18
C SER A 60 3.60 -0.51 24.16
N THR A 61 2.51 -0.44 24.91
CA THR A 61 2.26 0.56 25.95
C THR A 61 1.29 0.02 27.01
N ASN A 62 1.28 0.64 28.18
CA ASN A 62 0.23 0.51 29.21
C ASN A 62 -0.82 1.63 29.14
N SER A 63 -0.70 2.59 28.22
CA SER A 63 -1.65 3.68 28.05
C SER A 63 -3.07 3.16 27.86
N LYS A 64 -4.04 3.77 28.54
CA LYS A 64 -5.47 3.45 28.41
C LYS A 64 -6.10 4.20 27.26
N THR A 65 -5.54 5.36 26.92
CA THR A 65 -6.05 6.19 25.84
C THR A 65 -4.97 6.57 24.85
N LEU A 66 -5.39 6.87 23.62
CA LEU A 66 -4.55 7.43 22.58
C LEU A 66 -5.30 8.58 21.95
N PHE A 67 -4.67 9.74 21.82
CA PHE A 67 -5.22 10.85 21.06
C PHE A 67 -4.36 11.10 19.83
N LEU A 68 -5.02 11.20 18.68
CA LEU A 68 -4.41 11.53 17.39
C LEU A 68 -5.03 12.82 16.87
N ARG A 69 -4.19 13.79 16.51
CA ARG A 69 -4.55 14.95 15.69
C ARG A 69 -3.70 14.93 14.43
N THR A 70 -4.35 15.05 13.28
CA THR A 70 -3.73 14.96 11.95
C THR A 70 -4.22 16.09 11.05
N GLU A 71 -3.35 16.55 10.17
CA GLU A 71 -3.72 17.35 9.01
C GLU A 71 -3.79 16.43 7.79
N ILE A 72 -4.87 16.53 7.04
CA ILE A 72 -5.12 15.72 5.84
C ILE A 72 -5.12 16.62 4.63
N THR A 73 -4.25 16.31 3.68
CA THR A 73 -4.17 17.00 2.38
C THR A 73 -4.23 15.99 1.24
N ARG A 74 -4.40 16.51 0.02
CA ARG A 74 -4.52 15.67 -1.18
C ARG A 74 -3.25 14.83 -1.39
N GLY A 75 -3.42 13.51 -1.48
CA GLY A 75 -2.37 12.55 -1.85
C GLY A 75 -2.79 11.59 -2.98
N SER A 76 -3.98 11.76 -3.54
CA SER A 76 -4.48 10.99 -4.68
C SER A 76 -5.69 11.69 -5.33
N SER A 77 -6.44 10.95 -6.17
CA SER A 77 -7.73 11.35 -6.73
C SER A 77 -8.92 11.14 -5.78
N ARG A 78 -8.76 10.35 -4.71
CA ARG A 78 -9.78 10.12 -3.68
C ARG A 78 -9.55 11.03 -2.48
N THR A 79 -10.63 11.42 -1.81
CA THR A 79 -10.55 12.30 -0.63
C THR A 79 -11.09 11.69 0.66
N TYR A 80 -11.72 10.50 0.59
CA TYR A 80 -11.99 9.73 1.80
C TYR A 80 -10.69 9.12 2.34
N PHE A 81 -10.61 8.94 3.65
CA PHE A 81 -9.46 8.35 4.32
C PHE A 81 -9.89 7.67 5.62
N ALA A 82 -9.07 6.74 6.12
CA ALA A 82 -9.23 6.18 7.46
C ALA A 82 -7.86 5.93 8.08
N PHE A 83 -7.77 6.05 9.41
CA PHE A 83 -6.74 5.45 10.24
C PHE A 83 -7.36 4.31 11.03
N ASP A 84 -6.89 3.09 10.84
CA ASP A 84 -7.39 1.96 11.60
C ASP A 84 -6.55 1.75 12.86
N ILE A 85 -7.23 1.69 14.02
CA ILE A 85 -6.60 1.50 15.32
C ILE A 85 -6.79 0.06 15.76
N PHE A 86 -5.68 -0.62 16.05
CA PHE A 86 -5.66 -1.99 16.53
C PHE A 86 -5.06 -2.06 17.93
N VAL A 87 -5.64 -2.93 18.77
CA VAL A 87 -5.10 -3.33 20.08
C VAL A 87 -4.98 -4.84 20.10
N ASN A 88 -3.78 -5.36 20.36
CA ASN A 88 -3.48 -6.80 20.39
C ASN A 88 -3.98 -7.55 19.14
N GLY A 89 -3.82 -6.93 17.96
CA GLY A 89 -4.23 -7.52 16.68
C GLY A 89 -5.72 -7.41 16.34
N LEU A 90 -6.53 -6.78 17.20
CA LEU A 90 -7.96 -6.56 16.96
C LEU A 90 -8.23 -5.08 16.63
N LYS A 91 -8.96 -4.80 15.55
CA LYS A 91 -9.40 -3.43 15.22
C LYS A 91 -10.40 -2.97 16.29
N VAL A 92 -10.06 -1.91 17.01
CA VAL A 92 -10.90 -1.35 18.09
C VAL A 92 -11.65 -0.11 17.68
N ASP A 93 -11.11 0.67 16.74
CA ASP A 93 -11.72 1.93 16.30
C ASP A 93 -11.09 2.42 14.99
N THR A 94 -11.64 3.48 14.41
CA THR A 94 -11.16 4.18 13.21
C THR A 94 -11.27 5.70 13.37
N LEU A 95 -10.34 6.45 12.79
CA LEU A 95 -10.53 7.89 12.49
C LEU A 95 -10.64 8.04 10.97
N ASP A 96 -11.83 8.39 10.51
CA ASP A 96 -12.13 8.60 9.09
C ASP A 96 -13.01 9.83 8.89
N ASN A 97 -13.33 10.13 7.64
CA ASN A 97 -14.22 11.23 7.27
C ASN A 97 -15.52 10.75 6.60
N PHE A 98 -15.91 9.50 6.79
CA PHE A 98 -17.03 8.88 6.06
C PHE A 98 -17.95 7.99 6.90
N SER A 99 -17.61 7.64 8.14
CA SER A 99 -18.37 6.74 9.02
C SER A 99 -19.79 7.24 9.33
N ASP A 100 -20.03 8.55 9.27
CA ASP A 100 -21.34 9.16 9.49
C ASP A 100 -22.20 9.24 8.21
N MET A 101 -21.78 8.58 7.12
CA MET A 101 -22.48 8.57 5.85
C MET A 101 -22.90 7.16 5.41
N ASP A 102 -24.00 7.10 4.67
CA ASP A 102 -24.36 5.91 3.91
C ASP A 102 -23.51 5.85 2.65
N ILE A 103 -22.63 4.84 2.55
CA ILE A 103 -21.71 4.68 1.44
C ILE A 103 -22.41 3.85 0.36
N PRO A 104 -22.72 4.43 -0.82
CA PRO A 104 -23.34 3.69 -1.91
C PRO A 104 -22.38 2.65 -2.46
N GLN A 105 -22.91 1.66 -3.17
CA GLN A 105 -22.09 0.62 -3.81
C GLN A 105 -20.97 1.20 -4.70
N CYS A 106 -21.27 2.25 -5.48
CA CYS A 106 -20.28 3.01 -6.25
C CYS A 106 -19.93 4.32 -5.54
N TYR A 107 -18.89 4.29 -4.71
CA TYR A 107 -18.41 5.43 -3.91
C TYR A 107 -17.14 6.17 -4.40
N PRO A 108 -16.33 5.68 -5.36
CA PRO A 108 -15.15 6.40 -5.84
C PRO A 108 -15.36 7.87 -6.29
N PRO A 109 -16.55 8.26 -6.84
CA PRO A 109 -16.82 9.65 -7.18
C PRO A 109 -17.05 10.58 -5.98
N LEU A 110 -17.36 10.04 -4.81
CA LEU A 110 -17.67 10.83 -3.62
C LEU A 110 -16.50 11.70 -3.18
N LYS A 111 -16.83 12.89 -2.67
CA LYS A 111 -15.87 13.87 -2.15
C LYS A 111 -16.16 14.15 -0.71
N PHE A 112 -15.14 13.95 0.10
CA PHE A 112 -15.13 14.18 1.54
C PHE A 112 -14.21 15.35 1.89
N PRO A 113 -14.51 16.08 2.97
CA PRO A 113 -13.69 17.19 3.43
C PRO A 113 -12.30 16.72 3.84
N GLN A 114 -11.33 17.61 3.63
CA GLN A 114 -9.94 17.50 4.05
C GLN A 114 -9.61 18.68 4.97
N GLY A 115 -8.52 18.59 5.72
CA GLY A 115 -8.16 19.55 6.76
C GLY A 115 -7.74 18.85 8.04
N GLU A 116 -8.01 19.49 9.19
CA GLU A 116 -7.65 18.94 10.49
C GLU A 116 -8.71 17.97 11.01
N PHE A 117 -8.25 16.80 11.48
CA PHE A 117 -9.07 15.80 12.13
C PHE A 117 -8.42 15.37 13.45
N SER A 118 -9.24 15.02 14.44
CA SER A 118 -8.73 14.43 15.66
C SER A 118 -9.71 13.49 16.32
N LYS A 119 -9.19 12.50 17.04
CA LYS A 119 -9.99 11.56 17.82
C LYS A 119 -9.19 11.04 19.00
N LYS A 120 -9.89 10.81 20.12
CA LYS A 120 -9.40 10.08 21.28
C LYS A 120 -9.97 8.67 21.25
N PHE A 121 -9.09 7.69 21.34
CA PHE A 121 -9.41 6.27 21.30
C PHE A 121 -9.26 5.65 22.69
N ASN A 122 -10.12 4.68 22.98
CA ASN A 122 -9.99 3.83 24.15
C ASN A 122 -9.18 2.58 23.80
N LEU A 123 -8.01 2.42 24.41
CA LEU A 123 -7.14 1.27 24.22
C LEU A 123 -7.40 0.15 25.26
N GLY A 124 -8.22 0.40 26.28
CA GLY A 124 -8.44 -0.52 27.40
C GLY A 124 -7.32 -0.50 28.45
N GLU A 125 -7.39 -1.36 29.46
CA GLU A 125 -6.43 -1.43 30.58
C GLU A 125 -5.22 -2.33 30.27
N GLY A 126 -4.17 -2.26 31.12
CA GLY A 126 -3.02 -3.19 31.10
C GLY A 126 -2.00 -2.94 30.00
N ASP A 127 -1.02 -3.84 29.86
CA ASP A 127 -0.03 -3.80 28.79
C ASP A 127 -0.63 -4.35 27.50
N LYS A 128 -0.40 -3.65 26.37
CA LYS A 128 -0.90 -4.07 25.05
C LYS A 128 0.04 -3.67 23.94
N GLU A 129 -0.16 -4.29 22.78
CA GLU A 129 0.35 -3.80 21.50
C GLU A 129 -0.70 -2.90 20.84
N VAL A 130 -0.27 -1.74 20.36
CA VAL A 130 -1.07 -0.80 19.58
C VAL A 130 -0.48 -0.73 18.17
N CYS A 131 -1.34 -0.77 17.16
CA CYS A 131 -0.98 -0.49 15.77
C CYS A 131 -1.95 0.53 15.16
N ILE A 132 -1.41 1.52 14.46
CA ILE A 132 -2.16 2.54 13.72
C ILE A 132 -1.80 2.38 12.25
N TYR A 133 -2.77 2.01 11.41
CA TYR A 133 -2.61 1.99 9.95
C TYR A 133 -2.91 3.38 9.39
N PHE A 134 -2.02 3.91 8.54
CA PHE A 134 -2.23 5.21 7.92
C PHE A 134 -3.06 5.10 6.64
N PRO A 135 -3.73 6.20 6.24
CA PRO A 135 -4.48 6.25 5.00
C PRO A 135 -3.62 6.01 3.75
N TRP A 136 -4.21 5.38 2.74
CA TRP A 136 -3.58 5.18 1.44
C TRP A 136 -3.83 6.31 0.42
N SER A 137 -4.94 7.03 0.58
CA SER A 137 -5.53 7.95 -0.40
C SER A 137 -5.06 9.39 -0.26
N VAL A 138 -4.52 9.76 0.89
CA VAL A 138 -4.23 11.14 1.28
C VAL A 138 -2.83 11.26 1.86
N CYS A 139 -2.32 12.49 1.88
CA CYS A 139 -1.15 12.83 2.68
C CYS A 139 -1.62 13.11 4.11
N ALA A 140 -1.20 12.25 5.04
CA ALA A 140 -1.48 12.38 6.45
C ALA A 140 -0.26 12.92 7.20
N VAL A 141 -0.44 14.04 7.89
CA VAL A 141 0.59 14.69 8.69
C VAL A 141 0.16 14.65 10.15
N VAL A 142 0.99 14.07 11.03
CA VAL A 142 0.68 13.97 12.46
C VAL A 142 1.03 15.28 13.15
N LYS A 143 0.02 15.97 13.69
CA LYS A 143 0.18 17.17 14.51
C LYS A 143 0.41 16.82 15.98
N GLU A 144 -0.35 15.84 16.48
CA GLU A 144 -0.24 15.34 17.85
C GLU A 144 -0.52 13.84 17.91
N LEU A 145 0.33 13.13 18.65
CA LEU A 145 0.06 11.77 19.11
C LEU A 145 0.32 11.75 20.62
N VAL A 146 -0.70 11.48 21.40
CA VAL A 146 -0.67 11.62 22.87
C VAL A 146 -1.14 10.33 23.52
N LEU A 147 -0.36 9.84 24.47
CA LEU A 147 -0.70 8.76 25.38
C LEU A 147 -1.00 9.32 26.78
N ASP A 148 -1.49 8.49 27.68
CA ASP A 148 -1.61 8.85 29.10
C ASP A 148 -0.23 9.18 29.69
N ASP A 149 -0.20 9.99 30.74
CA ASP A 149 1.04 10.28 31.45
C ASP A 149 1.63 9.00 32.08
N ASP A 150 2.94 8.98 32.27
CA ASP A 150 3.71 7.84 32.80
C ASP A 150 3.60 6.53 32.00
N SER A 151 3.03 6.56 30.80
CA SER A 151 2.94 5.39 29.92
C SER A 151 4.28 5.07 29.26
N PHE A 152 4.62 3.79 29.15
CA PHE A 152 5.81 3.36 28.43
C PHE A 152 5.55 3.24 26.92
N ILE A 153 6.64 3.24 26.14
CA ILE A 153 6.63 2.98 24.70
C ILE A 153 7.77 2.04 24.37
N VAL A 154 7.44 0.87 23.84
CA VAL A 154 8.41 -0.10 23.33
C VAL A 154 8.09 -0.37 21.86
N PRO A 155 8.99 -0.06 20.91
CA PRO A 155 8.76 -0.34 19.50
C PRO A 155 8.44 -1.82 19.23
N ARG A 156 7.51 -2.06 18.31
CA ARG A 156 7.22 -3.39 17.77
C ARG A 156 7.52 -3.39 16.29
N LYS A 157 8.57 -4.09 15.91
CA LYS A 157 9.01 -4.24 14.52
C LYS A 157 8.75 -5.65 14.05
N SER A 158 8.43 -5.76 12.78
CA SER A 158 8.30 -7.05 12.12
C SER A 158 9.68 -7.64 11.85
N ALA A 159 9.78 -8.97 11.81
CA ALA A 159 11.06 -9.64 11.60
C ALA A 159 11.62 -9.42 10.19
N LYS A 160 10.76 -9.10 9.21
CA LYS A 160 11.10 -9.01 7.79
C LYS A 160 10.68 -7.67 7.19
N LYS A 161 11.10 -7.42 5.95
CA LYS A 161 10.68 -6.26 5.15
C LYS A 161 10.13 -6.69 3.81
N MET A 162 9.04 -6.06 3.39
CA MET A 162 8.41 -6.31 2.11
C MET A 162 8.35 -5.02 1.28
N LEU A 163 9.00 -5.01 0.12
CA LEU A 163 8.97 -3.90 -0.83
C LEU A 163 7.90 -4.16 -1.90
N CYS A 164 6.95 -3.24 -2.05
CA CYS A 164 5.76 -3.47 -2.89
C CYS A 164 5.73 -2.51 -4.08
N PHE A 165 5.76 -3.05 -5.28
CA PHE A 165 5.58 -2.32 -6.52
C PHE A 165 4.22 -2.64 -7.14
N GLY A 166 3.56 -1.65 -7.72
CA GLY A 166 2.30 -1.85 -8.40
C GLY A 166 1.54 -0.56 -8.63
N ASP A 167 0.27 -0.72 -8.97
CA ASP A 167 -0.59 0.39 -9.38
C ASP A 167 -1.56 0.85 -8.28
N SER A 168 -2.74 1.34 -8.68
CA SER A 168 -3.79 1.80 -7.77
C SER A 168 -4.22 0.71 -6.80
N ILE A 169 -4.37 -0.54 -7.24
CA ILE A 169 -4.85 -1.64 -6.40
C ILE A 169 -3.84 -1.92 -5.28
N THR A 170 -2.55 -1.94 -5.60
CA THR A 170 -1.46 -2.12 -4.63
C THR A 170 -1.27 -0.90 -3.73
N GLN A 171 -1.47 0.31 -4.26
CA GLN A 171 -1.48 1.51 -3.44
C GLN A 171 -2.61 1.42 -2.40
N GLY A 172 -3.74 0.81 -2.74
CA GLY A 172 -4.88 0.63 -1.85
C GLY A 172 -6.18 1.22 -2.34
N TYR A 173 -6.26 1.59 -3.62
CA TYR A 173 -7.40 2.29 -4.18
C TYR A 173 -8.70 1.59 -3.82
N ASP A 174 -9.59 2.40 -3.26
CA ASP A 174 -10.94 2.04 -2.87
C ASP A 174 -11.05 1.00 -1.74
N ALA A 175 -10.00 0.75 -0.96
CA ALA A 175 -10.18 0.21 0.40
C ALA A 175 -10.73 1.31 1.32
N LEU A 176 -11.82 1.04 2.05
CA LEU A 176 -12.29 1.97 3.09
C LEU A 176 -11.44 1.83 4.34
N SER A 177 -11.06 0.60 4.69
CA SER A 177 -10.12 0.30 5.78
C SER A 177 -8.72 0.10 5.21
N PRO A 178 -7.72 0.97 5.45
CA PRO A 178 -6.34 0.74 4.98
C PRO A 178 -5.75 -0.59 5.46
N SER A 179 -6.18 -1.14 6.60
CA SER A 179 -5.75 -2.46 7.05
C SER A 179 -6.29 -3.61 6.22
N ASN A 180 -7.39 -3.42 5.46
CA ASN A 180 -8.02 -4.48 4.66
C ASN A 180 -7.38 -4.64 3.28
N LYS A 181 -6.56 -3.68 2.83
CA LYS A 181 -5.80 -3.80 1.58
C LYS A 181 -5.04 -5.12 1.53
N TYR A 182 -5.08 -5.81 0.40
CA TYR A 182 -4.46 -7.13 0.25
C TYR A 182 -2.97 -7.13 0.63
N ILE A 183 -2.25 -6.05 0.30
CA ILE A 183 -0.80 -5.98 0.51
C ILE A 183 -0.45 -5.78 1.99
N SER A 184 -1.24 -5.00 2.73
CA SER A 184 -1.06 -4.80 4.17
C SER A 184 -1.31 -6.10 4.94
N ARG A 185 -2.32 -6.87 4.51
CA ARG A 185 -2.63 -8.18 5.09
C ARG A 185 -1.57 -9.22 4.73
N LEU A 186 -1.03 -9.19 3.51
CA LEU A 186 0.09 -10.04 3.13
C LEU A 186 1.33 -9.74 3.98
N ALA A 187 1.65 -8.46 4.17
CA ALA A 187 2.77 -8.02 5.00
C ALA A 187 2.63 -8.57 6.43
N ASN A 188 1.45 -8.40 7.03
CA ASN A 188 1.17 -8.91 8.37
C ASN A 188 1.27 -10.44 8.45
N MET A 189 0.74 -11.17 7.46
CA MET A 189 0.86 -12.63 7.39
C MET A 189 2.33 -13.11 7.34
N LEU A 190 3.19 -12.34 6.66
CA LEU A 190 4.61 -12.66 6.50
C LEU A 190 5.48 -12.17 7.67
N ASP A 191 4.89 -11.49 8.66
CA ASP A 191 5.57 -10.70 9.67
C ASP A 191 6.62 -9.75 9.05
N ALA A 192 6.15 -8.93 8.10
CA ALA A 192 6.96 -8.00 7.34
C ALA A 192 6.48 -6.55 7.44
N GLU A 193 7.42 -5.60 7.48
CA GLU A 193 7.15 -4.17 7.32
C GLU A 193 6.78 -3.86 5.86
N GLU A 194 5.61 -3.27 5.62
CA GLU A 194 5.14 -2.88 4.27
C GLU A 194 5.83 -1.59 3.81
N HIS A 195 6.73 -1.69 2.83
CA HIS A 195 7.27 -0.54 2.10
C HIS A 195 6.54 -0.40 0.75
N ASN A 196 5.44 0.34 0.75
CA ASN A 196 4.57 0.47 -0.40
C ASN A 196 5.03 1.58 -1.37
N LYS A 197 5.53 1.19 -2.54
CA LYS A 197 5.96 2.11 -3.62
C LYS A 197 4.94 2.23 -4.74
N ALA A 198 3.74 1.67 -4.58
CA ALA A 198 2.73 1.69 -5.62
C ALA A 198 2.08 3.06 -5.78
N ILE A 199 1.75 3.41 -7.03
CA ILE A 199 1.10 4.67 -7.40
C ILE A 199 -0.09 4.41 -8.33
N GLY A 200 -1.23 5.03 -8.00
CA GLY A 200 -2.46 4.91 -8.76
C GLY A 200 -2.32 5.38 -10.21
N GLY A 201 -2.63 4.48 -11.15
CA GLY A 201 -2.51 4.72 -12.58
C GLY A 201 -1.12 4.47 -13.15
N GLU A 202 -0.15 4.04 -12.34
CA GLU A 202 1.20 3.74 -12.80
C GLU A 202 1.22 2.50 -13.72
N ILE A 203 2.10 2.55 -14.71
CA ILE A 203 2.51 1.47 -15.62
C ILE A 203 3.92 1.01 -15.22
N PHE A 204 4.43 -0.12 -15.72
CA PHE A 204 5.81 -0.54 -15.44
C PHE A 204 6.80 0.63 -15.57
N PHE A 205 7.56 0.89 -14.50
CA PHE A 205 8.47 2.03 -14.40
C PHE A 205 9.90 1.56 -14.12
N PRO A 206 10.68 1.24 -15.17
CA PRO A 206 11.99 0.59 -15.02
C PRO A 206 13.00 1.33 -14.14
N GLU A 207 12.91 2.66 -14.09
CA GLU A 207 13.84 3.52 -13.36
C GLU A 207 13.67 3.42 -11.84
N LEU A 208 12.46 3.11 -11.36
CA LEU A 208 12.17 3.02 -9.92
C LEU A 208 12.97 1.91 -9.21
N PRO A 209 12.94 0.63 -9.65
CA PRO A 209 13.74 -0.42 -9.00
C PRO A 209 15.25 -0.25 -9.20
N ALA A 210 15.70 0.60 -10.12
CA ALA A 210 17.12 0.94 -10.25
C ALA A 210 17.62 1.84 -9.10
N VAL A 211 16.72 2.59 -8.44
CA VAL A 211 17.02 3.38 -7.23
C VAL A 211 16.72 2.53 -6.00
N LYS A 212 17.77 1.89 -5.48
CA LYS A 212 17.67 0.95 -4.35
C LYS A 212 17.21 1.61 -3.06
N GLU A 213 16.49 0.85 -2.24
CA GLU A 213 16.30 1.16 -0.83
C GLU A 213 17.62 1.01 -0.05
N GLU A 214 17.71 1.65 1.11
CA GLU A 214 18.84 1.50 2.03
C GLU A 214 18.84 0.15 2.80
N PHE A 215 17.87 -0.71 2.50
CA PHE A 215 17.75 -2.05 3.07
C PHE A 215 17.55 -3.08 1.96
N VAL A 216 17.87 -4.34 2.27
CA VAL A 216 17.54 -5.48 1.41
C VAL A 216 16.19 -6.04 1.89
N PRO A 217 15.13 -6.02 1.06
CA PRO A 217 13.86 -6.63 1.41
C PRO A 217 13.97 -8.16 1.42
N ASP A 218 13.28 -8.82 2.36
CA ASP A 218 13.11 -10.28 2.33
C ASP A 218 12.17 -10.69 1.21
N TYR A 219 11.11 -9.89 1.01
CA TYR A 219 10.07 -10.12 0.02
C TYR A 219 9.88 -8.90 -0.88
N ILE A 220 9.63 -9.15 -2.16
CA ILE A 220 9.19 -8.12 -3.09
C ILE A 220 7.90 -8.57 -3.74
N THR A 221 6.91 -7.69 -3.83
CA THR A 221 5.73 -7.91 -4.68
C THR A 221 5.75 -6.97 -5.87
N VAL A 222 5.31 -7.46 -7.03
CA VAL A 222 5.14 -6.65 -8.24
C VAL A 222 3.77 -6.96 -8.84
N ALA A 223 2.89 -5.96 -8.92
CA ALA A 223 1.55 -6.08 -9.47
C ALA A 223 1.21 -4.88 -10.39
N TYR A 224 1.73 -4.94 -11.62
CA TYR A 224 1.45 -4.01 -12.72
C TYR A 224 0.77 -4.73 -13.89
N GLY A 225 0.37 -3.99 -14.94
CA GLY A 225 -0.18 -4.54 -16.17
C GLY A 225 -1.57 -4.01 -16.51
N THR A 226 -2.40 -3.67 -15.51
CA THR A 226 -3.77 -3.18 -15.79
C THR A 226 -3.78 -1.81 -16.47
N ASN A 227 -2.93 -0.90 -16.01
CA ASN A 227 -2.78 0.42 -16.62
C ASN A 227 -1.97 0.34 -17.91
N ASP A 228 -0.99 -0.55 -17.98
CA ASP A 228 -0.18 -0.77 -19.18
C ASP A 228 -1.07 -1.17 -20.36
N TRP A 229 -1.98 -2.12 -20.15
CA TRP A 229 -2.98 -2.49 -21.14
C TRP A 229 -3.86 -1.31 -21.58
N SER A 230 -4.13 -0.38 -20.67
CA SER A 230 -4.99 0.78 -20.94
C SER A 230 -4.24 1.93 -21.62
N LYS A 231 -2.91 2.02 -21.50
CA LYS A 231 -2.12 3.22 -21.79
C LYS A 231 -0.95 3.01 -22.75
N CYS A 232 -0.52 1.78 -22.97
CA CYS A 232 0.65 1.45 -23.78
C CYS A 232 0.25 0.64 -25.02
N THR A 233 1.12 0.66 -26.02
CA THR A 233 1.22 -0.40 -27.03
C THR A 233 1.78 -1.68 -26.39
N ALA A 234 1.58 -2.83 -27.02
CA ALA A 234 2.21 -4.08 -26.58
C ALA A 234 3.76 -3.99 -26.61
N GLU A 235 4.32 -3.26 -27.57
CA GLU A 235 5.78 -3.09 -27.72
C GLU A 235 6.38 -2.27 -26.58
N GLU A 236 5.78 -1.13 -26.24
CA GLU A 236 6.19 -0.30 -25.09
C GLU A 236 6.10 -1.09 -23.79
N PHE A 237 5.02 -1.86 -23.61
CA PHE A 237 4.88 -2.72 -22.45
C PHE A 237 5.95 -3.80 -22.39
N ALA A 238 6.22 -4.50 -23.50
CA ALA A 238 7.25 -5.53 -23.54
C ALA A 238 8.62 -4.96 -23.16
N TYR A 239 8.95 -3.76 -23.64
CA TYR A 239 10.17 -3.05 -23.27
C TYR A 239 10.20 -2.69 -21.79
N ASN A 240 9.18 -1.97 -21.28
CA ASN A 240 9.14 -1.52 -19.89
C ASN A 240 9.13 -2.70 -18.91
N CYS A 241 8.35 -3.74 -19.18
CA CYS A 241 8.29 -4.96 -18.38
C CYS A 241 9.67 -5.65 -18.32
N LYS A 242 10.34 -5.80 -19.47
CA LYS A 242 11.69 -6.38 -19.53
C LYS A 242 12.70 -5.57 -18.72
N GLU A 243 12.79 -4.27 -18.95
CA GLU A 243 13.77 -3.41 -18.28
C GLU A 243 13.50 -3.29 -16.78
N PHE A 244 12.23 -3.27 -16.37
CA PHE A 244 11.85 -3.30 -14.95
C PHE A 244 12.37 -4.56 -14.26
N PHE A 245 12.11 -5.76 -14.80
CA PHE A 245 12.58 -7.00 -14.18
C PHE A 245 14.11 -7.16 -14.24
N TYR A 246 14.76 -6.65 -15.28
CA TYR A 246 16.22 -6.58 -15.32
C TYR A 246 16.79 -5.72 -14.19
N ASN A 247 16.26 -4.50 -14.02
CA ASN A 247 16.70 -3.60 -12.94
C ASN A 247 16.35 -4.17 -11.56
N LEU A 248 15.18 -4.77 -11.40
CA LEU A 248 14.76 -5.40 -10.15
C LEU A 248 15.67 -6.55 -9.75
N HIS A 249 15.98 -7.46 -10.68
CA HIS A 249 16.91 -8.57 -10.47
C HIS A 249 18.30 -8.07 -10.05
N ASN A 250 18.85 -7.09 -10.76
CA ASN A 250 20.16 -6.53 -10.44
C ASN A 250 20.16 -5.78 -9.10
N SER A 251 19.03 -5.16 -8.75
CA SER A 251 18.91 -4.42 -7.51
C SER A 251 18.79 -5.32 -6.28
N TYR A 252 18.03 -6.41 -6.40
CA TYR A 252 17.62 -7.27 -5.29
C TYR A 252 17.77 -8.78 -5.63
N PRO A 253 18.99 -9.25 -5.96
CA PRO A 253 19.19 -10.61 -6.46
C PRO A 253 18.95 -11.72 -5.41
N SER A 254 18.89 -11.36 -4.12
CA SER A 254 18.68 -12.28 -2.99
C SER A 254 17.26 -12.26 -2.42
N SER A 255 16.41 -11.32 -2.84
CA SER A 255 15.05 -11.19 -2.33
C SER A 255 14.14 -12.21 -2.98
N LYS A 256 13.14 -12.73 -2.25
CA LYS A 256 12.09 -13.56 -2.85
C LYS A 256 11.06 -12.67 -3.51
N ILE A 257 10.85 -12.82 -4.82
CA ILE A 257 10.01 -11.91 -5.59
C ILE A 257 8.73 -12.62 -6.05
N PHE A 258 7.58 -12.07 -5.69
CA PHE A 258 6.25 -12.54 -6.09
C PHE A 258 5.66 -11.55 -7.11
N VAL A 259 5.51 -11.99 -8.35
CA VAL A 259 4.92 -11.19 -9.43
C VAL A 259 3.48 -11.65 -9.64
N ILE A 260 2.54 -10.74 -9.44
CA ILE A 260 1.10 -11.02 -9.48
C ILE A 260 0.56 -10.44 -10.79
N THR A 261 0.03 -11.29 -11.67
CA THR A 261 -0.60 -10.82 -12.92
C THR A 261 -1.91 -10.08 -12.62
N PRO A 262 -2.38 -9.20 -13.52
CA PRO A 262 -3.60 -8.42 -13.28
C PRO A 262 -4.83 -9.28 -12.94
N ILE A 263 -5.65 -8.77 -12.03
CA ILE A 263 -6.98 -9.34 -11.71
C ILE A 263 -7.98 -9.06 -12.84
N TRP A 264 -9.14 -9.73 -12.78
CA TRP A 264 -10.27 -9.42 -13.65
C TRP A 264 -10.68 -7.94 -13.60
N ARG A 265 -11.15 -7.44 -14.73
CA ARG A 265 -11.80 -6.13 -14.86
C ARG A 265 -12.95 -6.21 -15.86
N LYS A 266 -14.04 -5.51 -15.59
CA LYS A 266 -15.27 -5.54 -16.40
C LYS A 266 -15.03 -5.18 -17.86
N ASP A 267 -14.13 -4.23 -18.12
CA ASP A 267 -13.85 -3.72 -19.47
C ASP A 267 -12.78 -4.50 -20.23
N LYS A 268 -12.35 -5.69 -19.76
CA LYS A 268 -11.26 -6.47 -20.40
C LYS A 268 -11.45 -6.76 -21.91
N ASN A 269 -12.70 -6.75 -22.39
CA ASN A 269 -13.04 -7.00 -23.79
C ASN A 269 -13.04 -5.73 -24.66
N GLU A 270 -12.78 -4.55 -24.09
CA GLU A 270 -12.66 -3.31 -24.86
C GLU A 270 -11.45 -3.38 -25.80
N SER A 271 -11.59 -2.79 -26.98
CA SER A 271 -10.47 -2.66 -27.92
C SER A 271 -9.49 -1.59 -27.41
N ARG A 272 -8.23 -1.97 -27.24
CA ARG A 272 -7.12 -1.08 -26.85
C ARG A 272 -5.98 -1.24 -27.85
N VAL A 273 -5.16 -0.19 -27.96
CA VAL A 273 -3.93 -0.22 -28.79
C VAL A 273 -2.99 -1.35 -28.37
N PHE A 274 -2.98 -1.71 -27.08
CA PHE A 274 -2.26 -2.86 -26.56
C PHE A 274 -2.68 -4.19 -27.22
N GLY A 275 -3.95 -4.35 -27.58
CA GLY A 275 -4.55 -5.63 -27.93
C GLY A 275 -5.41 -6.20 -26.79
N LYS A 276 -5.41 -7.52 -26.63
CA LYS A 276 -6.27 -8.21 -25.65
C LYS A 276 -5.70 -8.09 -24.24
N PHE A 277 -6.59 -7.96 -23.25
CA PHE A 277 -6.17 -7.91 -21.85
C PHE A 277 -5.51 -9.22 -21.40
N GLU A 278 -5.97 -10.35 -21.94
CA GLU A 278 -5.48 -11.68 -21.64
C GLU A 278 -4.01 -11.88 -22.02
N ASP A 279 -3.48 -11.09 -22.96
CA ASP A 279 -2.08 -11.19 -23.41
C ASP A 279 -1.09 -10.64 -22.37
N VAL A 280 -1.55 -9.75 -21.48
CA VAL A 280 -0.70 -9.08 -20.46
C VAL A 280 0.00 -10.10 -19.57
N ALA A 281 -0.74 -11.08 -19.05
CA ALA A 281 -0.21 -12.10 -18.13
C ALA A 281 0.87 -12.96 -18.82
N GLY A 282 0.64 -13.36 -20.06
CA GLY A 282 1.59 -14.14 -20.85
C GLY A 282 2.88 -13.38 -21.14
N MET A 283 2.79 -12.08 -21.43
CA MET A 283 3.94 -11.22 -21.65
C MET A 283 4.77 -10.98 -20.38
N ILE A 284 4.12 -10.83 -19.21
CA ILE A 284 4.81 -10.77 -17.90
C ILE A 284 5.54 -12.10 -17.63
N GLN A 285 4.84 -13.22 -17.83
CA GLN A 285 5.41 -14.56 -17.62
C GLN A 285 6.69 -14.77 -18.44
N GLN A 286 6.73 -14.33 -19.69
CA GLN A 286 7.91 -14.42 -20.55
C GLN A 286 9.13 -13.66 -20.00
N GLN A 287 8.91 -12.53 -19.32
CA GLN A 287 10.02 -11.76 -18.72
C GLN A 287 10.47 -12.36 -17.38
N VAL A 288 9.51 -12.78 -16.55
CA VAL A 288 9.77 -13.36 -15.22
C VAL A 288 10.50 -14.70 -15.33
N ALA A 289 10.16 -15.55 -16.30
CA ALA A 289 10.76 -16.87 -16.48
C ALA A 289 12.30 -16.86 -16.72
N LYS A 290 12.88 -15.68 -16.97
CA LYS A 290 14.33 -15.50 -17.13
C LYS A 290 15.10 -15.51 -15.80
N TYR A 291 14.40 -15.43 -14.66
CA TYR A 291 14.99 -15.24 -13.34
C TYR A 291 14.47 -16.28 -12.34
N GLY A 292 15.35 -17.15 -11.85
CA GLY A 292 14.94 -18.30 -11.01
C GLY A 292 14.46 -17.98 -9.58
N HIS A 293 14.66 -16.76 -9.09
CA HIS A 293 14.23 -16.28 -7.76
C HIS A 293 12.95 -15.42 -7.83
N ILE A 294 12.34 -15.35 -9.02
CA ILE A 294 11.11 -14.60 -9.27
C ILE A 294 9.99 -15.58 -9.60
N SER A 295 8.98 -15.61 -8.74
CA SER A 295 7.81 -16.48 -8.85
C SER A 295 6.62 -15.72 -9.42
N LEU A 296 6.02 -16.25 -10.47
CA LEU A 296 4.78 -15.71 -11.04
C LEU A 296 3.55 -16.30 -10.34
N ILE A 297 2.58 -15.45 -10.03
CA ILE A 297 1.29 -15.78 -9.44
C ILE A 297 0.19 -15.28 -10.38
N GLN A 298 -0.74 -16.17 -10.76
CA GLN A 298 -1.84 -15.83 -11.67
C GLN A 298 -2.98 -15.15 -10.91
N GLY A 299 -3.14 -13.83 -11.09
CA GLY A 299 -4.09 -13.04 -10.32
C GLY A 299 -5.50 -12.95 -10.88
N PHE A 300 -5.74 -13.36 -12.13
CA PHE A 300 -6.99 -13.07 -12.84
C PHE A 300 -8.27 -13.47 -12.08
N GLU A 301 -8.25 -14.62 -11.39
CA GLU A 301 -9.38 -15.18 -10.63
C GLU A 301 -9.33 -14.87 -9.11
N PHE A 302 -8.44 -13.98 -8.67
CA PHE A 302 -8.28 -13.67 -7.23
C PHE A 302 -9.49 -12.95 -6.63
N VAL A 303 -10.18 -12.17 -7.44
CA VAL A 303 -11.44 -11.53 -7.07
C VAL A 303 -12.50 -12.08 -8.02
N PRO A 304 -13.61 -12.64 -7.51
CA PRO A 304 -14.70 -13.11 -8.36
C PRO A 304 -15.13 -12.05 -9.37
N GLN A 305 -15.59 -12.50 -10.54
CA GLN A 305 -16.06 -11.64 -11.64
C GLN A 305 -17.47 -11.08 -11.34
N ASP A 306 -17.61 -10.46 -10.16
CA ASP A 306 -18.81 -9.82 -9.65
C ASP A 306 -18.50 -8.34 -9.38
N GLU A 307 -19.17 -7.45 -10.12
CA GLU A 307 -19.00 -6.00 -10.00
C GLU A 307 -19.24 -5.48 -8.59
N ASN A 308 -20.03 -6.18 -7.77
CA ASN A 308 -20.30 -5.79 -6.38
C ASN A 308 -19.08 -5.95 -5.45
N LEU A 309 -18.02 -6.63 -5.91
CA LEU A 309 -16.73 -6.71 -5.22
C LEU A 309 -15.77 -5.59 -5.63
N TYR A 310 -16.20 -4.69 -6.51
CA TYR A 310 -15.41 -3.56 -6.99
C TYR A 310 -16.12 -2.25 -6.64
N ALA A 311 -15.38 -1.34 -5.99
CA ALA A 311 -15.89 -0.05 -5.58
C ALA A 311 -16.34 0.83 -6.75
N ASP A 312 -15.68 0.73 -7.89
CA ASP A 312 -16.06 1.42 -9.12
C ASP A 312 -16.95 0.57 -10.04
N LEU A 313 -17.42 -0.59 -9.57
CA LEU A 313 -18.16 -1.59 -10.33
C LEU A 313 -17.40 -2.09 -11.56
N LYS A 314 -16.06 -2.00 -11.56
CA LYS A 314 -15.25 -2.20 -12.76
C LYS A 314 -13.90 -2.89 -12.53
N LEU A 315 -13.04 -2.34 -11.68
CA LEU A 315 -11.61 -2.70 -11.59
C LEU A 315 -11.07 -2.63 -10.17
N HIS A 316 -11.45 -1.64 -9.36
CA HIS A 316 -10.83 -1.42 -8.05
C HIS A 316 -11.60 -2.21 -6.99
N PRO A 317 -11.01 -3.23 -6.34
CA PRO A 317 -11.70 -3.99 -5.31
C PRO A 317 -12.20 -3.07 -4.18
N ASN A 318 -13.39 -3.33 -3.65
CA ASN A 318 -13.79 -2.80 -2.35
C ASN A 318 -13.23 -3.71 -1.23
N ASP A 319 -13.54 -3.42 0.04
CA ASP A 319 -13.02 -4.21 1.17
C ASP A 319 -13.30 -5.73 1.03
N SER A 320 -14.52 -6.12 0.62
CA SER A 320 -14.86 -7.52 0.37
C SER A 320 -14.11 -8.10 -0.84
N GLY A 321 -13.88 -7.31 -1.89
CA GLY A 321 -13.02 -7.72 -3.01
C GLY A 321 -11.58 -7.93 -2.58
N PHE A 322 -11.05 -7.07 -1.69
CA PHE A 322 -9.72 -7.26 -1.10
C PHE A 322 -9.64 -8.48 -0.18
N ASP A 323 -10.73 -8.92 0.45
CA ASP A 323 -10.80 -10.21 1.16
C ASP A 323 -10.49 -11.38 0.23
N PHE A 324 -11.22 -11.49 -0.88
CA PHE A 324 -10.96 -12.54 -1.88
C PHE A 324 -9.53 -12.44 -2.44
N TYR A 325 -9.07 -11.23 -2.75
CA TYR A 325 -7.72 -11.02 -3.26
C TYR A 325 -6.68 -11.58 -2.28
N PHE A 326 -6.77 -11.17 -1.02
CA PHE A 326 -5.83 -11.59 0.02
C PHE A 326 -5.88 -13.10 0.25
N GLU A 327 -7.07 -13.70 0.33
CA GLU A 327 -7.21 -15.14 0.59
C GLU A 327 -6.49 -15.97 -0.48
N HIS A 328 -6.75 -15.70 -1.77
CA HIS A 328 -6.09 -16.41 -2.85
C HIS A 328 -4.58 -16.16 -2.89
N LEU A 329 -4.14 -14.89 -2.78
CA LEU A 329 -2.72 -14.55 -2.79
C LEU A 329 -1.97 -15.22 -1.63
N SER A 330 -2.56 -15.20 -0.43
CA SER A 330 -1.97 -15.77 0.77
C SER A 330 -1.73 -17.27 0.65
N GLN A 331 -2.65 -18.00 0.00
CA GLN A 331 -2.51 -19.44 -0.26
C GLN A 331 -1.35 -19.72 -1.21
N CYS A 332 -1.27 -18.99 -2.33
CA CYS A 332 -0.17 -19.12 -3.30
C CYS A 332 1.18 -18.84 -2.64
N VAL A 333 1.31 -17.74 -1.90
CA VAL A 333 2.57 -17.36 -1.24
C VAL A 333 2.98 -18.39 -0.18
N LYS A 334 2.03 -18.90 0.64
CA LYS A 334 2.33 -19.96 1.62
C LYS A 334 2.83 -21.24 0.96
N GLN A 335 2.21 -21.68 -0.14
CA GLN A 335 2.65 -22.87 -0.87
C GLN A 335 4.07 -22.72 -1.41
N MET A 336 4.40 -21.55 -1.97
CA MET A 336 5.74 -21.26 -2.48
C MET A 336 6.77 -21.27 -1.34
N LEU A 337 6.47 -20.66 -0.20
CA LEU A 337 7.38 -20.63 0.95
C LEU A 337 7.56 -21.96 1.67
N GLN A 338 6.65 -22.93 1.48
CA GLN A 338 6.77 -24.29 2.00
C GLN A 338 7.52 -25.25 1.06
N SER A 339 7.65 -24.89 -0.21
CA SER A 339 8.27 -25.71 -1.25
C SER A 339 9.78 -25.49 -1.37
N GLU A 340 10.33 -24.60 -0.54
CA GLU A 340 11.75 -24.25 -0.42
C GLU A 340 12.29 -24.75 0.92
#